data_AF-A0A3D2KSF9-F1
#
_entry.id   AF-A0A3D2KSF9-F1
#
_cell.length_a   1.000
_cell.length_b   1.000
_cell.length_c   1.000
_cell.angle_alpha   90.00
_cell.angle_beta   90.00
_cell.angle_gamma   90.00
#
_symmetry.space_group_name_H-M   'P 1'
#
loop_
_entity.id
_entity.type
_entity.pdbx_description
1 polymer ?
#
loop_
_entity_poly.entity_id
_entity_poly.type
_entity_poly.pdbx_seq_one_letter_code
_entity_poly.pdbx_strand_id
1 'polypeptide(L)'
;MRDSGGRGLSGAGSTPTGRKWGPLDRLLLHPAADTRVSSLAPDENQSDRVDLWVGRHVYWGVYRSLLRFELDGVVPPPPGAGVWKATLLWYQKRRTGVKGLAFLDLYGLRDPWGEREVDWRTQPRHDSCPADSVVVPEARNTWLQFDITALVRDWLVGRRPNHGLLLKSRDESMSVLSVSPSTRWPWPANWPRLSLRLVSVPPPPPPPPPPAHEVVTRDMGTFTSGDEWRSTPPFDAAGLLVVTALAHHVAGEPVLVRLACSACGETWFPDSALKSVAGGDVARLTPLFFTRYLRMEYLSSRPGRPGTIRVVFQGTT
;
A
#
# COMPACT_ATOMS: atom_id res chain seq x y z
N MET A 1 36.21 -48.44 8.65
CA MET A 1 36.58 -47.27 7.81
C MET A 1 35.39 -46.32 7.85
N ARG A 2 35.41 -45.32 8.74
CA ARG A 2 35.58 -43.86 8.46
C ARG A 2 34.49 -43.34 7.51
N ASP A 3 33.72 -42.28 7.74
CA ASP A 3 33.65 -41.15 8.67
C ASP A 3 32.21 -40.58 8.47
N SER A 4 31.36 -40.38 9.48
CA SER A 4 31.20 -39.21 10.37
C SER A 4 30.71 -37.89 9.73
N GLY A 5 29.58 -37.37 10.25
CA GLY A 5 29.19 -35.95 10.29
C GLY A 5 28.16 -35.54 9.22
N GLY A 6 27.02 -34.92 9.50
CA GLY A 6 26.49 -34.30 10.71
C GLY A 6 25.68 -33.04 10.34
N ARG A 7 24.57 -32.83 11.07
CA ARG A 7 23.77 -31.59 11.21
C ARG A 7 22.74 -31.27 10.11
N GLY A 8 21.47 -31.32 10.53
CA GLY A 8 20.39 -30.64 9.84
C GLY A 8 20.44 -29.14 10.07
N LEU A 9 19.68 -28.41 9.24
CA LEU A 9 19.14 -27.08 9.52
C LEU A 9 17.93 -26.86 8.60
N SER A 10 16.80 -26.64 9.25
CA SER A 10 15.65 -25.82 8.85
C SER A 10 15.51 -25.46 7.36
N GLY A 11 14.46 -25.99 6.72
CA GLY A 11 13.87 -25.39 5.53
C GLY A 11 13.32 -24.00 5.87
N ALA A 12 14.14 -22.97 5.64
CA ALA A 12 13.72 -21.59 5.68
C ALA A 12 12.79 -21.35 4.48
N GLY A 13 11.57 -20.90 4.79
CA GLY A 13 10.60 -20.45 3.80
C GLY A 13 11.23 -19.38 2.91
N SER A 14 11.29 -19.67 1.61
CA SER A 14 11.58 -18.68 0.60
C SER A 14 10.39 -17.74 0.50
N THR A 15 10.48 -16.60 1.19
CA THR A 15 9.68 -15.42 0.89
C THR A 15 9.90 -15.08 -0.60
N PRO A 16 8.85 -14.98 -1.43
CA PRO A 16 9.04 -14.69 -2.84
C PRO A 16 9.61 -13.28 -2.96
N THR A 17 10.79 -13.20 -3.58
CA THR A 17 11.50 -11.98 -3.90
C THR A 17 10.58 -11.03 -4.65
N GLY A 18 10.45 -9.81 -4.09
CA GLY A 18 9.60 -8.75 -4.63
C GLY A 18 9.92 -8.50 -6.10
N ARG A 19 8.96 -8.84 -6.96
CA ARG A 19 9.03 -8.60 -8.40
C ARG A 19 9.18 -7.08 -8.60
N LYS A 20 10.32 -6.64 -9.13
CA LYS A 20 10.55 -5.22 -9.47
C LYS A 20 9.78 -4.93 -10.76
N TRP A 21 8.76 -4.08 -10.65
CA TRP A 21 7.94 -3.68 -11.78
C TRP A 21 8.56 -2.49 -12.53
N GLY A 22 8.58 -2.53 -13.86
CA GLY A 22 9.03 -1.43 -14.72
C GLY A 22 7.99 -0.30 -14.84
N PRO A 23 8.32 0.82 -15.53
CA PRO A 23 7.45 1.99 -15.64
C PRO A 23 6.15 1.73 -16.43
N LEU A 24 6.10 0.66 -17.24
CA LEU A 24 4.88 0.15 -17.87
C LEU A 24 4.98 -1.36 -18.04
N ASP A 25 4.49 -2.11 -17.05
CA ASP A 25 4.52 -3.55 -17.13
C ASP A 25 3.31 -4.11 -17.88
N ARG A 26 3.59 -5.10 -18.73
CA ARG A 26 2.60 -5.84 -19.50
C ARG A 26 2.31 -7.15 -18.78
N LEU A 27 1.07 -7.31 -18.33
CA LEU A 27 0.55 -8.58 -17.83
C LEU A 27 -0.39 -9.19 -18.88
N LEU A 28 -0.22 -10.48 -19.15
CA LEU A 28 -1.10 -11.24 -20.04
C LEU A 28 -1.80 -12.31 -19.22
N LEU A 29 -3.13 -12.32 -19.25
CA LEU A 29 -3.96 -13.28 -18.52
C LEU A 29 -4.72 -14.13 -19.53
N HIS A 30 -4.71 -15.45 -19.31
CA HIS A 30 -5.58 -16.37 -20.04
C HIS A 30 -6.96 -16.43 -19.35
N PRO A 31 -8.03 -16.76 -20.10
CA PRO A 31 -9.34 -17.02 -19.50
C PRO A 31 -9.20 -18.13 -18.45
N ALA A 32 -9.77 -17.91 -17.28
CA ALA A 32 -9.93 -18.95 -16.27
C ALA A 32 -11.16 -19.83 -16.54
N ALA A 33 -12.10 -19.31 -17.33
CA ALA A 33 -13.20 -20.06 -17.92
C ALA A 33 -13.51 -19.51 -19.30
N ASP A 34 -13.74 -20.40 -20.28
CA ASP A 34 -14.21 -20.05 -21.60
C ASP A 34 -15.13 -21.12 -22.21
N THR A 35 -16.22 -20.69 -22.82
CA THR A 35 -17.13 -21.59 -23.53
C THR A 35 -17.84 -20.86 -24.64
N ARG A 36 -18.43 -21.62 -25.55
CA ARG A 36 -19.40 -21.11 -26.53
C ARG A 36 -20.80 -21.59 -26.18
N VAL A 37 -21.80 -20.97 -26.76
CA VAL A 37 -23.20 -21.40 -26.67
C VAL A 37 -23.80 -21.39 -28.07
N SER A 38 -24.69 -22.34 -28.35
CA SER A 38 -25.22 -22.58 -29.69
C SER A 38 -26.73 -22.47 -29.72
N SER A 39 -27.28 -21.67 -30.63
CA SER A 39 -28.73 -21.53 -30.77
C SER A 39 -29.42 -22.81 -31.25
N LEU A 40 -28.69 -23.73 -31.89
CA LEU A 40 -29.24 -25.00 -32.38
C LEU A 40 -29.00 -26.17 -31.42
N ALA A 41 -28.21 -25.97 -30.36
CA ALA A 41 -28.05 -26.93 -29.27
C ALA A 41 -28.36 -26.22 -27.94
N PRO A 42 -29.61 -25.79 -27.73
CA PRO A 42 -29.90 -24.77 -26.74
C PRO A 42 -29.77 -25.25 -25.28
N ASP A 43 -29.89 -26.55 -25.07
CA ASP A 43 -29.80 -27.24 -23.77
C ASP A 43 -28.46 -28.00 -23.62
N GLU A 44 -27.50 -27.80 -24.54
CA GLU A 44 -26.20 -28.49 -24.53
C GLU A 44 -25.09 -27.53 -24.11
N ASN A 45 -24.43 -27.84 -22.99
CA ASN A 45 -23.18 -27.17 -22.62
C ASN A 45 -22.08 -27.51 -23.65
N GLN A 46 -21.33 -26.50 -24.08
CA GLN A 46 -20.27 -26.65 -25.10
C GLN A 46 -18.87 -26.43 -24.51
N SER A 47 -18.69 -26.56 -23.20
CA SER A 47 -17.41 -26.20 -22.57
C SER A 47 -16.26 -27.06 -23.08
N ASP A 48 -16.48 -28.33 -23.40
CA ASP A 48 -15.46 -29.26 -23.90
C ASP A 48 -14.91 -28.92 -25.30
N ARG A 49 -15.52 -27.96 -26.00
CA ARG A 49 -15.12 -27.59 -27.36
C ARG A 49 -13.77 -26.89 -27.37
N VAL A 50 -12.93 -27.28 -28.32
CA VAL A 50 -11.58 -26.73 -28.52
C VAL A 50 -11.58 -25.38 -29.23
N ASP A 51 -12.74 -24.91 -29.68
CA ASP A 51 -12.93 -23.67 -30.41
C ASP A 51 -14.13 -22.87 -29.89
N LEU A 52 -13.94 -21.55 -29.89
CA LEU A 52 -14.92 -20.53 -29.55
C LEU A 52 -15.45 -19.89 -30.82
N TRP A 53 -16.76 -19.73 -30.89
CA TRP A 53 -17.48 -19.30 -32.08
C TRP A 53 -18.31 -18.07 -31.75
N VAL A 54 -18.28 -17.09 -32.66
CA VAL A 54 -19.04 -15.85 -32.52
C VAL A 54 -19.67 -15.46 -33.85
N GLY A 55 -20.99 -15.27 -33.85
CA GLY A 55 -21.78 -14.93 -35.02
C GLY A 55 -22.57 -16.12 -35.55
N ARG A 56 -22.98 -16.07 -36.82
CA ARG A 56 -23.89 -17.06 -37.40
C ARG A 56 -23.20 -17.92 -38.44
N HIS A 57 -23.30 -19.23 -38.27
CA HIS A 57 -23.00 -20.19 -39.31
C HIS A 57 -24.26 -20.51 -40.12
N VAL A 58 -24.13 -20.63 -41.44
CA VAL A 58 -25.27 -20.85 -42.35
C VAL A 58 -26.11 -22.08 -41.98
N TYR A 59 -25.46 -23.16 -41.54
CA TYR A 59 -26.14 -24.42 -41.16
C TYR A 59 -26.27 -24.65 -39.65
N TRP A 60 -25.46 -23.96 -38.84
CA TRP A 60 -25.32 -24.30 -37.42
C TRP A 60 -25.85 -23.22 -36.48
N GLY A 61 -26.51 -22.20 -37.02
CA GLY A 61 -27.16 -21.15 -36.26
C GLY A 61 -26.19 -20.16 -35.65
N VAL A 62 -26.64 -19.52 -34.57
CA VAL A 62 -25.94 -18.43 -33.90
C VAL A 62 -25.09 -18.97 -32.76
N TYR A 63 -23.88 -18.46 -32.67
CA TYR A 63 -22.94 -18.73 -31.60
C TYR A 63 -22.53 -17.45 -30.90
N ARG A 64 -22.37 -17.57 -29.59
CA ARG A 64 -21.77 -16.55 -28.74
C ARG A 64 -20.69 -17.21 -27.89
N SER A 65 -19.70 -16.43 -27.48
CA SER A 65 -18.62 -16.92 -26.64
C SER A 65 -18.58 -16.16 -25.32
N LEU A 66 -18.37 -16.89 -24.22
CA LEU A 66 -18.23 -16.36 -22.87
C LEU A 66 -16.79 -16.54 -22.40
N LEU A 67 -16.25 -15.53 -21.75
CA LEU A 67 -14.87 -15.50 -21.26
C LEU A 67 -14.85 -14.91 -19.86
N ARG A 68 -14.21 -15.56 -18.89
CA ARG A 68 -13.95 -14.98 -17.56
C ARG A 68 -12.45 -15.02 -17.25
N PHE A 69 -11.95 -13.94 -16.69
CA PHE A 69 -10.55 -13.78 -16.28
C PHE A 69 -10.49 -13.56 -14.77
N GLU A 70 -9.57 -14.21 -14.07
CA GLU A 70 -9.30 -13.91 -12.67
C GLU A 70 -8.36 -12.70 -12.58
N LEU A 71 -8.73 -11.72 -11.77
CA LEU A 71 -7.99 -10.46 -11.61
C LEU A 71 -7.34 -10.32 -10.23
N ASP A 72 -7.41 -11.37 -9.41
CA ASP A 72 -6.84 -11.36 -8.07
C ASP A 72 -5.32 -11.17 -8.13
N GLY A 73 -4.82 -10.19 -7.36
CA GLY A 73 -3.40 -9.86 -7.32
C GLY A 73 -2.83 -9.15 -8.56
N VAL A 74 -3.68 -8.69 -9.48
CA VAL A 74 -3.25 -7.99 -10.72
C VAL A 74 -2.72 -6.57 -10.46
N VAL A 75 -3.28 -5.85 -9.48
CA VAL A 75 -2.81 -4.51 -9.12
C VAL A 75 -1.82 -4.65 -7.96
N PRO A 76 -0.57 -4.16 -8.09
CA PRO A 76 0.38 -4.27 -7.02
C PRO A 76 -0.05 -3.42 -5.81
N PRO A 77 0.39 -3.79 -4.60
CA PRO A 77 -0.12 -3.23 -3.35
C PRO A 77 0.17 -1.74 -3.04
N PRO A 78 1.11 -0.99 -3.68
CA PRO A 78 1.29 0.40 -3.28
C PRO A 78 0.13 1.30 -3.78
N PRO A 79 -0.27 2.32 -3.00
CA PRO A 79 -1.26 3.30 -3.40
C PRO A 79 -0.85 3.99 -4.70
N GLY A 80 -1.75 4.03 -5.68
CA GLY A 80 -1.53 4.71 -6.96
C GLY A 80 -1.11 3.78 -8.11
N ALA A 81 -0.80 2.51 -7.85
CA ALA A 81 -0.71 1.53 -8.94
C ALA A 81 -2.09 1.24 -9.53
N GLY A 82 -2.18 1.15 -10.86
CA GLY A 82 -3.46 0.94 -11.52
C GLY A 82 -3.34 0.45 -12.95
N VAL A 83 -4.46 -0.05 -13.47
CA VAL A 83 -4.57 -0.44 -14.87
C VAL A 83 -4.68 0.82 -15.74
N TRP A 84 -3.65 1.08 -16.54
CA TRP A 84 -3.65 2.14 -17.54
C TRP A 84 -4.49 1.78 -18.77
N LYS A 85 -4.34 0.54 -19.26
CA LYS A 85 -5.04 0.01 -20.43
C LYS A 85 -5.36 -1.46 -20.20
N ALA A 86 -6.58 -1.87 -20.51
CA ALA A 86 -6.98 -3.27 -20.58
C ALA A 86 -7.53 -3.59 -21.96
N THR A 87 -7.00 -4.62 -22.59
CA THR A 87 -7.39 -5.00 -23.95
C THR A 87 -7.64 -6.51 -24.02
N LEU A 88 -8.85 -6.90 -24.38
CA LEU A 88 -9.11 -8.29 -24.77
C LEU A 88 -8.54 -8.52 -26.16
N LEU A 89 -7.68 -9.52 -26.28
CA LEU A 89 -7.10 -9.99 -27.53
C LEU A 89 -7.84 -11.27 -27.95
N TRP A 90 -8.60 -11.20 -29.03
CA TRP A 90 -9.33 -12.32 -29.63
C TRP A 90 -8.59 -12.80 -30.88
N TYR A 91 -8.17 -14.06 -30.91
CA TYR A 91 -7.47 -14.61 -32.07
C TYR A 91 -8.47 -15.16 -33.08
N GLN A 92 -8.71 -14.43 -34.17
CA GLN A 92 -9.49 -14.94 -35.27
C GLN A 92 -8.65 -15.91 -36.11
N LYS A 93 -8.76 -17.20 -35.81
CA LYS A 93 -8.14 -18.26 -36.62
C LYS A 93 -8.81 -18.35 -37.98
N ARG A 94 -10.13 -18.24 -38.03
CA ARG A 94 -10.91 -18.29 -39.27
C ARG A 94 -12.10 -17.34 -39.21
N ARG A 95 -12.46 -16.80 -40.38
CA ARG A 95 -13.77 -16.19 -40.65
C ARG A 95 -14.46 -17.02 -41.73
N THR A 96 -15.72 -17.36 -41.53
CA THR A 96 -16.56 -18.09 -42.50
C THR A 96 -17.85 -17.33 -42.77
N GLY A 97 -18.53 -17.72 -43.85
CA GLY A 97 -19.81 -17.13 -44.26
C GLY A 97 -19.66 -16.00 -45.28
N VAL A 98 -20.66 -15.12 -45.36
CA VAL A 98 -20.73 -14.07 -46.40
C VAL A 98 -19.60 -13.06 -46.26
N LYS A 99 -19.11 -12.55 -47.39
CA LYS A 99 -18.13 -11.45 -47.42
C LYS A 99 -18.83 -10.12 -47.11
N GLY A 100 -18.08 -9.16 -46.59
CA GLY A 100 -18.61 -7.84 -46.25
C GLY A 100 -18.45 -7.45 -44.79
N LEU A 101 -18.92 -6.23 -44.51
CA LEU A 101 -18.75 -5.58 -43.22
C LEU A 101 -19.61 -6.27 -42.14
N ALA A 102 -18.95 -6.72 -41.08
CA ALA A 102 -19.58 -7.32 -39.91
C ALA A 102 -18.86 -6.85 -38.64
N PHE A 103 -19.56 -6.83 -37.52
CA PHE A 103 -19.04 -6.37 -36.23
C PHE A 103 -19.23 -7.43 -35.15
N LEU A 104 -18.23 -7.57 -34.28
CA LEU A 104 -18.42 -8.22 -32.99
C LEU A 104 -18.54 -7.15 -31.91
N ASP A 105 -19.48 -7.37 -31.02
CA ASP A 105 -19.75 -6.52 -29.87
C ASP A 105 -19.41 -7.31 -28.60
N LEU A 106 -18.60 -6.71 -27.73
CA LEU A 106 -18.15 -7.29 -26.46
C LEU A 106 -18.90 -6.63 -25.31
N TYR A 107 -19.48 -7.42 -24.42
CA TYR A 107 -20.29 -6.93 -23.30
C TYR A 107 -19.74 -7.44 -21.97
N GLY A 108 -19.88 -6.66 -20.91
CA GLY A 108 -19.70 -7.15 -19.54
C GLY A 108 -20.91 -7.98 -19.10
N LEU A 109 -20.66 -9.08 -18.40
CA LEU A 109 -21.70 -9.92 -17.81
C LEU A 109 -22.16 -9.37 -16.45
N ARG A 110 -23.46 -9.49 -16.17
CA ARG A 110 -24.10 -9.01 -14.93
C ARG A 110 -24.44 -10.13 -13.96
N ASP A 111 -24.58 -11.36 -14.44
CA ASP A 111 -24.81 -12.53 -13.62
C ASP A 111 -23.62 -13.50 -13.70
N PRO A 112 -23.31 -14.25 -12.62
CA PRO A 112 -22.30 -15.29 -12.65
C PRO A 112 -22.71 -16.45 -13.56
N TRP A 113 -21.73 -17.26 -13.96
CA TRP A 113 -21.96 -18.47 -14.75
C TRP A 113 -20.90 -19.53 -14.44
N GLY A 114 -21.31 -20.80 -14.51
CA GLY A 114 -20.45 -21.96 -14.45
C GLY A 114 -20.09 -22.45 -15.85
N GLU A 115 -18.80 -22.66 -16.12
CA GLU A 115 -18.33 -23.03 -17.46
C GLU A 115 -18.97 -24.31 -17.99
N ARG A 116 -19.12 -25.31 -17.11
CA ARG A 116 -19.71 -26.62 -17.41
C ARG A 116 -21.23 -26.68 -17.28
N GLU A 117 -21.86 -25.57 -16.92
CA GLU A 117 -23.29 -25.50 -16.61
C GLU A 117 -24.05 -24.62 -17.60
N VAL A 118 -23.42 -23.57 -18.13
CA VAL A 118 -24.07 -22.63 -19.03
C VAL A 118 -24.37 -23.26 -20.40
N ASP A 119 -25.56 -23.00 -20.91
CA ASP A 119 -26.00 -23.34 -22.26
C ASP A 119 -26.63 -22.10 -22.94
N TRP A 120 -27.29 -22.28 -24.08
CA TRP A 120 -27.93 -21.15 -24.77
C TRP A 120 -29.12 -20.56 -24.01
N ARG A 121 -29.87 -21.37 -23.26
CA ARG A 121 -31.06 -20.90 -22.52
C ARG A 121 -30.70 -20.20 -21.22
N THR A 122 -29.61 -20.62 -20.58
CA THR A 122 -29.17 -20.19 -19.25
C THR A 122 -28.07 -19.14 -19.30
N GLN A 123 -27.78 -18.56 -20.47
CA GLN A 123 -26.76 -17.53 -20.63
C GLN A 123 -26.96 -16.38 -19.63
N PRO A 124 -25.90 -15.92 -18.95
CA PRO A 124 -25.98 -14.81 -18.00
C PRO A 124 -26.45 -13.52 -18.71
N ARG A 125 -27.18 -12.66 -17.99
CA ARG A 125 -27.54 -11.34 -18.52
C ARG A 125 -26.26 -10.53 -18.73
N HIS A 126 -26.24 -9.74 -19.78
CA HIS A 126 -25.15 -8.84 -20.12
C HIS A 126 -25.62 -7.37 -20.07
N ASP A 127 -24.69 -6.44 -20.20
CA ASP A 127 -24.98 -5.00 -20.25
C ASP A 127 -25.81 -4.62 -21.48
N SER A 128 -26.54 -3.51 -21.39
CA SER A 128 -27.34 -2.99 -22.52
C SER A 128 -26.47 -2.44 -23.65
N CYS A 129 -25.31 -1.85 -23.33
CA CYS A 129 -24.36 -1.31 -24.29
C CYS A 129 -23.09 -2.17 -24.32
N PRO A 130 -22.47 -2.36 -25.49
CA PRO A 130 -21.17 -3.03 -25.56
C PRO A 130 -20.09 -2.19 -24.85
N ALA A 131 -19.14 -2.87 -24.23
CA ALA A 131 -17.92 -2.27 -23.72
C ALA A 131 -17.02 -1.80 -24.87
N ASP A 132 -16.96 -2.58 -25.96
CA ASP A 132 -16.31 -2.19 -27.21
C ASP A 132 -16.84 -3.02 -28.39
N SER A 133 -16.57 -2.55 -29.60
CA SER A 133 -16.98 -3.15 -30.86
C SER A 133 -15.84 -3.14 -31.87
N VAL A 134 -15.66 -4.23 -32.60
CA VAL A 134 -14.63 -4.33 -33.65
C VAL A 134 -15.21 -4.84 -34.95
N VAL A 135 -14.62 -4.37 -36.06
CA VAL A 135 -14.89 -4.95 -37.38
C VAL A 135 -14.28 -6.36 -37.44
N VAL A 136 -15.00 -7.30 -38.04
CA VAL A 136 -14.52 -8.65 -38.33
C VAL A 136 -13.79 -8.65 -39.68
N PRO A 137 -12.45 -8.64 -39.70
CA PRO A 137 -11.70 -8.59 -40.95
C PRO A 137 -11.84 -9.91 -41.70
N GLU A 138 -11.73 -9.88 -43.03
CA GLU A 138 -11.69 -11.12 -43.82
C GLU A 138 -10.42 -11.95 -43.58
N ALA A 139 -9.37 -11.31 -43.07
CA ALA A 139 -8.10 -11.95 -42.75
C ALA A 139 -8.26 -13.08 -41.72
N ARG A 140 -7.48 -14.14 -41.94
CA ARG A 140 -7.36 -15.27 -41.01
C ARG A 140 -6.08 -15.11 -40.18
N ASN A 141 -6.01 -15.82 -39.06
CA ASN A 141 -4.86 -15.82 -38.16
C ASN A 141 -4.49 -14.42 -37.65
N THR A 142 -5.48 -13.61 -37.32
CA THR A 142 -5.30 -12.21 -36.90
C THR A 142 -5.88 -11.94 -35.51
N TRP A 143 -5.32 -10.95 -34.82
CA TRP A 143 -5.78 -10.53 -33.51
C TRP A 143 -6.78 -9.37 -33.64
N LEU A 144 -7.97 -9.56 -33.09
CA LEU A 144 -8.92 -8.48 -32.82
C LEU A 144 -8.69 -7.97 -31.41
N GLN A 145 -8.81 -6.66 -31.22
CA GLN A 145 -8.48 -6.00 -29.96
C GLN A 145 -9.69 -5.19 -29.49
N PHE A 146 -10.17 -5.48 -28.29
CA PHE A 146 -11.28 -4.76 -27.67
C PHE A 146 -10.76 -4.00 -26.45
N ASP A 147 -11.02 -2.70 -26.36
CA ASP A 147 -10.71 -1.90 -25.19
C ASP A 147 -11.76 -2.10 -24.10
N ILE A 148 -11.37 -2.78 -23.03
CA ILE A 148 -12.22 -3.00 -21.85
C ILE A 148 -11.66 -2.31 -20.61
N THR A 149 -10.88 -1.24 -20.80
CA THR A 149 -10.19 -0.53 -19.71
C THR A 149 -11.16 -0.06 -18.63
N ALA A 150 -12.30 0.51 -19.01
CA ALA A 150 -13.30 0.98 -18.04
C ALA A 150 -13.86 -0.19 -17.21
N LEU A 151 -14.23 -1.29 -17.88
CA LEU A 151 -14.82 -2.46 -17.24
C LEU A 151 -13.86 -3.13 -16.25
N VAL A 152 -12.59 -3.31 -16.65
CA VAL A 152 -11.56 -3.89 -15.78
C VAL A 152 -11.27 -2.99 -14.57
N ARG A 153 -11.25 -1.67 -14.75
CA ARG A 153 -11.10 -0.73 -13.63
C ARG A 153 -12.24 -0.87 -12.63
N ASP A 154 -13.49 -0.93 -13.10
CA ASP A 154 -14.66 -1.09 -12.23
C ASP A 154 -14.66 -2.42 -11.45
N TRP A 155 -14.17 -3.50 -12.08
CA TRP A 155 -13.94 -4.77 -11.40
C TRP A 155 -12.90 -4.67 -10.28
N LEU A 156 -11.76 -4.04 -10.56
CA LEU A 156 -10.66 -3.93 -9.60
C LEU A 156 -10.98 -3.04 -8.40
N VAL A 157 -11.76 -1.98 -8.58
CA VAL A 157 -12.19 -1.11 -7.47
C VAL A 157 -13.46 -1.60 -6.76
N GLY A 158 -13.99 -2.77 -7.16
CA GLY A 158 -15.19 -3.37 -6.56
C GLY A 158 -16.50 -2.62 -6.85
N ARG A 159 -16.52 -1.68 -7.81
CA ARG A 159 -17.76 -1.02 -8.26
C ARG A 159 -18.73 -1.99 -8.94
N ARG A 160 -18.18 -3.05 -9.52
CA ARG A 160 -18.92 -4.10 -10.22
C ARG A 160 -18.26 -5.45 -9.97
N PRO A 161 -19.03 -6.52 -9.71
CA PRO A 161 -18.49 -7.88 -9.71
C PRO A 161 -17.94 -8.30 -11.08
N ASN A 162 -16.82 -9.02 -11.10
CA ASN A 162 -16.28 -9.61 -12.31
C ASN A 162 -16.97 -10.96 -12.63
N HIS A 163 -17.99 -10.92 -13.49
CA HIS A 163 -18.65 -12.12 -14.01
C HIS A 163 -18.15 -12.52 -15.41
N GLY A 164 -17.15 -11.83 -15.94
CA GLY A 164 -16.61 -12.05 -17.28
C GLY A 164 -17.33 -11.27 -18.37
N LEU A 165 -17.21 -11.78 -19.59
CA LEU A 165 -17.53 -11.11 -20.84
C LEU A 165 -18.37 -12.02 -21.74
N LEU A 166 -19.25 -11.40 -22.52
CA LEU A 166 -19.94 -12.01 -23.64
C LEU A 166 -19.48 -11.36 -24.94
N LEU A 167 -19.06 -12.18 -25.89
CA LEU A 167 -18.74 -11.76 -27.26
C LEU A 167 -19.80 -12.32 -28.21
N LYS A 168 -20.48 -11.44 -28.95
CA LYS A 168 -21.52 -11.81 -29.93
C LYS A 168 -21.43 -10.96 -31.21
N SER A 169 -22.03 -11.43 -32.29
CA SER A 169 -22.19 -10.59 -33.49
C SER A 169 -23.20 -9.49 -33.20
N ARG A 170 -22.97 -8.29 -33.73
CA ARG A 170 -23.94 -7.19 -33.65
C ARG A 170 -25.25 -7.57 -34.34
N ASP A 171 -25.11 -8.11 -35.56
CA ASP A 171 -26.21 -8.64 -36.34
C ASP A 171 -26.06 -10.16 -36.39
N GLU A 172 -26.89 -10.86 -35.62
CA GLU A 172 -26.89 -12.33 -35.54
C GLU A 172 -27.73 -12.99 -36.64
N SER A 173 -28.38 -12.19 -37.51
CA SER A 173 -29.04 -12.68 -38.72
C SER A 173 -28.05 -12.86 -39.88
N MET A 174 -26.99 -12.04 -39.91
CA MET A 174 -25.95 -12.12 -40.92
C MET A 174 -25.10 -13.38 -40.75
N SER A 175 -25.00 -14.19 -41.80
CA SER A 175 -24.20 -15.43 -41.80
C SER A 175 -22.69 -15.14 -41.88
N VAL A 176 -22.14 -14.50 -40.85
CA VAL A 176 -20.69 -14.31 -40.63
C VAL A 176 -20.33 -14.94 -39.29
N LEU A 177 -19.28 -15.75 -39.28
CA LEU A 177 -18.79 -16.44 -38.10
C LEU A 177 -17.30 -16.21 -37.93
N SER A 178 -16.89 -15.72 -36.76
CA SER A 178 -15.49 -15.70 -36.31
C SER A 178 -15.22 -16.92 -35.42
N VAL A 179 -14.10 -17.60 -35.69
CA VAL A 179 -13.67 -18.79 -34.95
C VAL A 179 -12.32 -18.52 -34.31
N SER A 180 -12.24 -18.74 -32.99
CA SER A 180 -11.04 -18.65 -32.17
C SER A 180 -10.76 -19.96 -31.45
N PRO A 181 -9.51 -20.32 -31.15
CA PRO A 181 -9.20 -21.42 -30.24
C PRO A 181 -9.75 -21.15 -28.84
N SER A 182 -10.25 -22.18 -28.15
CA SER A 182 -10.52 -22.09 -26.69
C SER A 182 -9.26 -22.43 -25.90
N THR A 183 -9.30 -22.30 -24.57
CA THR A 183 -8.24 -22.76 -23.67
C THR A 183 -8.01 -24.28 -23.71
N ARG A 184 -8.89 -25.04 -24.37
CA ARG A 184 -8.71 -26.49 -24.61
C ARG A 184 -7.92 -26.79 -25.88
N TRP A 185 -7.62 -25.77 -26.68
CA TRP A 185 -6.79 -25.92 -27.87
C TRP A 185 -5.32 -26.16 -27.49
N PRO A 186 -4.58 -27.09 -28.13
CA PRO A 186 -3.21 -27.47 -27.70
C PRO A 186 -2.14 -26.37 -27.75
N TRP A 187 -2.40 -25.22 -28.36
CA TRP A 187 -1.42 -24.13 -28.55
C TRP A 187 -1.85 -22.84 -27.84
N PRO A 188 -1.37 -22.60 -26.61
CA PRO A 188 -1.74 -21.43 -25.79
C PRO A 188 -1.42 -20.07 -26.41
N ALA A 189 -0.45 -20.03 -27.34
CA ALA A 189 -0.07 -18.81 -28.05
C ALA A 189 -1.24 -18.14 -28.79
N ASN A 190 -2.26 -18.94 -29.17
CA ASN A 190 -3.42 -18.51 -29.93
C ASN A 190 -4.71 -18.45 -29.11
N TRP A 191 -4.66 -18.71 -27.79
CA TRP A 191 -5.83 -18.54 -26.94
C TRP A 191 -6.20 -17.05 -26.82
N PRO A 192 -7.49 -16.70 -26.68
CA PRO A 192 -7.89 -15.39 -26.21
C PRO A 192 -7.12 -15.03 -24.94
N ARG A 193 -6.86 -13.74 -24.75
CA ARG A 193 -6.14 -13.26 -23.56
C ARG A 193 -6.47 -11.82 -23.25
N LEU A 194 -6.39 -11.47 -21.97
CA LEU A 194 -6.50 -10.11 -21.50
C LEU A 194 -5.09 -9.52 -21.34
N SER A 195 -4.80 -8.46 -22.08
CA SER A 195 -3.56 -7.70 -21.96
C SER A 195 -3.78 -6.47 -21.10
N LEU A 196 -3.08 -6.41 -19.97
CA LEU A 196 -3.08 -5.25 -19.08
C LEU A 196 -1.77 -4.49 -19.22
N ARG A 197 -1.87 -3.16 -19.25
CA ARG A 197 -0.75 -2.25 -19.01
C ARG A 197 -0.94 -1.63 -17.65
N LEU A 198 0.03 -1.86 -16.78
CA LEU A 198 0.03 -1.33 -15.42
C LEU A 198 0.92 -0.09 -15.38
N VAL A 199 0.51 0.91 -14.62
CA VAL A 199 1.36 2.02 -14.21
C VAL A 199 1.70 1.80 -12.75
N SER A 200 3.00 1.81 -12.43
CA SER A 200 3.47 1.93 -11.07
C SER A 200 3.65 3.42 -10.77
N VAL A 201 2.88 3.97 -9.82
CA VAL A 201 3.29 5.23 -9.20
C VAL A 201 4.45 4.86 -8.26
N PRO A 202 5.61 5.55 -8.35
CA PRO A 202 6.71 5.29 -7.43
C PRO A 202 6.22 5.48 -5.98
N PRO A 203 6.73 4.67 -5.02
CA PRO A 203 6.34 4.84 -3.62
C PRO A 203 6.61 6.29 -3.19
N PRO A 204 5.76 6.87 -2.32
CA PRO A 204 6.05 8.18 -1.75
C PRO A 204 7.45 8.15 -1.11
N PRO A 205 8.22 9.25 -1.17
CA PRO A 205 9.49 9.32 -0.47
C PRO A 205 9.26 8.99 1.02
N PRO A 206 10.22 8.33 1.69
CA PRO A 206 10.11 8.07 3.12
C PRO A 206 9.88 9.40 3.86
N PRO A 207 9.09 9.40 4.95
CA PRO A 207 8.95 10.60 5.77
C PRO A 207 10.35 11.07 6.22
N PRO A 208 10.59 12.39 6.33
CA PRO A 208 11.84 12.89 6.86
C PRO A 208 12.06 12.32 8.27
N PRO A 209 13.32 12.05 8.67
CA PRO A 209 13.61 11.63 10.03
C PRO A 209 13.06 12.67 11.03
N PRO A 210 12.57 12.25 12.21
CA PRO A 210 12.18 13.18 13.25
C PRO A 210 13.38 14.08 13.63
N PRO A 211 13.16 15.33 14.07
CA PRO A 211 14.23 16.20 14.53
C PRO A 211 15.10 15.48 15.56
N ALA A 212 16.42 15.53 15.38
CA ALA A 212 17.35 15.02 16.38
C ALA A 212 17.34 15.98 17.57
N HIS A 213 16.87 15.51 18.72
CA HIS A 213 16.95 16.25 19.98
C HIS A 213 18.32 15.98 20.63
N GLU A 214 19.15 17.01 20.77
CA GLU A 214 20.45 16.87 21.45
C GLU A 214 20.31 17.13 22.96
N VAL A 215 21.00 16.32 23.77
CA VAL A 215 21.07 16.54 25.22
C VAL A 215 22.13 17.60 25.52
N VAL A 216 21.69 18.76 25.98
CA VAL A 216 22.56 19.85 26.44
C VAL A 216 22.75 19.74 27.94
N THR A 217 24.00 19.60 28.38
CA THR A 217 24.36 19.59 29.82
C THR A 217 25.21 20.80 30.14
N ARG A 218 24.79 21.60 31.12
CA ARG A 218 25.54 22.73 31.67
C ARG A 218 25.84 22.50 33.14
N ASP A 219 27.11 22.29 33.46
CA ASP A 219 27.60 22.29 34.82
C ASP A 219 27.83 23.72 35.29
N MET A 220 27.10 24.14 36.32
CA MET A 220 27.21 25.47 36.91
C MET A 220 28.35 25.55 37.93
N GLY A 221 28.93 24.41 38.31
CA GLY A 221 29.99 24.32 39.31
C GLY A 221 29.46 24.05 40.71
N THR A 222 30.31 24.33 41.69
CA THR A 222 30.08 24.01 43.12
C THR A 222 29.83 25.28 43.91
N PHE A 223 28.83 25.25 44.78
CA PHE A 223 28.34 26.39 45.55
C PHE A 223 28.22 26.05 47.03
N THR A 224 28.75 26.92 47.89
CA THR A 224 28.69 26.79 49.35
C THR A 224 27.58 27.70 49.90
N SER A 225 26.65 27.10 50.63
CA SER A 225 25.53 27.80 51.26
C SER A 225 25.98 28.64 52.46
N GLY A 226 25.13 29.58 52.88
CA GLY A 226 25.28 30.34 54.10
C GLY A 226 23.93 30.56 54.78
N ASP A 227 23.88 31.54 55.68
CA ASP A 227 22.67 31.85 56.46
C ASP A 227 21.65 32.70 55.69
N GLU A 228 22.04 33.19 54.51
CA GLU A 228 21.19 33.95 53.60
C GLU A 228 21.01 33.21 52.28
N TRP A 229 19.89 33.50 51.61
CA TRP A 229 19.60 32.97 50.29
C TRP A 229 20.65 33.44 49.28
N ARG A 230 21.24 32.49 48.56
CA ARG A 230 22.15 32.73 47.46
C ARG A 230 21.63 32.06 46.21
N SER A 231 22.17 32.44 45.05
CA SER A 231 21.79 31.84 43.78
C SER A 231 23.00 31.54 42.90
N THR A 232 22.85 30.58 42.00
CA THR A 232 23.80 30.38 40.91
C THR A 232 23.71 31.54 39.91
N PRO A 233 24.71 31.71 39.03
CA PRO A 233 24.54 32.53 37.85
C PRO A 233 23.30 32.08 37.02
N PRO A 234 22.73 32.98 36.21
CA PRO A 234 21.63 32.63 35.32
C PRO A 234 22.04 31.57 34.29
N PHE A 235 21.21 30.55 34.12
CA PHE A 235 21.26 29.59 33.02
C PHE A 235 20.28 30.03 31.94
N ASP A 236 20.78 30.36 30.74
CA ASP A 236 19.94 30.64 29.57
C ASP A 236 19.40 29.32 29.00
N ALA A 237 18.11 29.09 29.18
CA ALA A 237 17.38 27.92 28.74
C ALA A 237 16.78 28.09 27.33
N ALA A 238 17.09 29.18 26.62
CA ALA A 238 16.60 29.41 25.27
C ALA A 238 16.94 28.24 24.34
N GLY A 239 15.93 27.77 23.59
CA GLY A 239 16.08 26.67 22.64
C GLY A 239 16.02 25.27 23.28
N LEU A 240 15.78 25.15 24.58
CA LEU A 240 15.55 23.86 25.24
C LEU A 240 14.05 23.62 25.45
N LEU A 241 13.59 22.43 25.07
CA LEU A 241 12.19 22.00 25.18
C LEU A 241 11.83 21.55 26.60
N VAL A 242 12.78 20.89 27.27
CA VAL A 242 12.67 20.49 28.68
C VAL A 242 14.00 20.72 29.37
N VAL A 243 13.95 21.04 30.66
CA VAL A 243 15.13 21.24 31.51
C VAL A 243 14.91 20.56 32.85
N THR A 244 15.93 19.88 33.36
CA THR A 244 16.01 19.41 34.74
C THR A 244 17.26 20.00 35.38
N ALA A 245 17.09 20.60 36.55
CA ALA A 245 18.19 21.01 37.39
C ALA A 245 18.50 19.93 38.43
N LEU A 246 19.78 19.64 38.58
CA LEU A 246 20.33 18.66 39.49
C LEU A 246 21.18 19.41 40.51
N ALA A 247 20.86 19.29 41.80
CA ALA A 247 21.70 19.76 42.88
C ALA A 247 22.21 18.56 43.68
N HIS A 248 23.49 18.24 43.54
CA HIS A 248 24.15 17.15 44.25
C HIS A 248 24.82 17.69 45.51
N HIS A 249 24.49 17.14 46.69
CA HIS A 249 25.19 17.50 47.93
C HIS A 249 26.60 16.91 47.94
N VAL A 250 27.60 17.78 48.09
CA VAL A 250 29.02 17.41 48.02
C VAL A 250 29.61 17.26 49.42
N ALA A 251 29.29 18.16 50.35
CA ALA A 251 29.87 18.18 51.69
C ALA A 251 29.07 19.08 52.65
N GLY A 252 29.31 18.95 53.96
CA GLY A 252 28.76 19.83 54.99
C GLY A 252 27.31 19.51 55.38
N GLU A 253 26.60 20.51 55.92
CA GLU A 253 25.22 20.35 56.39
C GLU A 253 24.21 20.27 55.21
N PRO A 254 22.95 19.84 55.46
CA PRO A 254 21.93 19.81 54.43
C PRO A 254 21.68 21.20 53.83
N VAL A 255 21.50 21.26 52.51
CA VAL A 255 21.24 22.49 51.77
C VAL A 255 19.81 22.49 51.28
N LEU A 256 19.09 23.58 51.52
CA LEU A 256 17.77 23.83 50.96
C LEU A 256 17.94 24.42 49.56
N VAL A 257 17.27 23.85 48.56
CA VAL A 257 17.37 24.23 47.15
C VAL A 257 16.00 24.38 46.51
N ARG A 258 15.87 25.38 45.64
CA ARG A 258 14.71 25.56 44.75
C ARG A 258 15.15 26.24 43.46
N LEU A 259 14.31 26.17 42.43
CA LEU A 259 14.49 26.94 41.22
C LEU A 259 13.89 28.33 41.37
N ALA A 260 14.51 29.29 40.71
CA ALA A 260 13.91 30.57 40.38
C ALA A 260 13.97 30.79 38.86
N CYS A 261 12.93 31.41 38.32
CA CYS A 261 12.77 31.68 36.90
C CYS A 261 12.75 33.20 36.62
N SER A 262 13.18 33.59 35.43
CA SER A 262 13.20 34.98 34.98
C SER A 262 13.07 35.09 33.46
N ALA A 263 12.28 36.06 32.99
CA ALA A 263 12.17 36.38 31.57
C ALA A 263 13.33 37.26 31.07
N CYS A 264 13.83 38.17 31.92
CA CYS A 264 14.83 39.18 31.56
C CYS A 264 16.24 38.92 32.14
N GLY A 265 16.37 38.01 33.10
CA GLY A 265 17.62 37.75 33.82
C GLY A 265 17.86 38.68 35.01
N GLU A 266 17.02 39.69 35.19
CA GLU A 266 17.14 40.70 36.26
C GLU A 266 16.11 40.50 37.37
N THR A 267 14.84 40.28 37.03
CA THR A 267 13.75 40.06 37.99
C THR A 267 13.49 38.57 38.15
N TRP A 268 13.54 38.06 39.38
CA TRP A 268 13.52 36.62 39.67
C TRP A 268 12.35 36.24 40.55
N PHE A 269 11.69 35.13 40.21
CA PHE A 269 10.56 34.58 40.95
C PHE A 269 10.88 33.14 41.38
N PRO A 270 10.59 32.76 42.64
CA PRO A 270 10.64 31.36 43.06
C PRO A 270 9.70 30.52 42.19
N ASP A 271 10.17 29.35 41.75
CA ASP A 271 9.47 28.52 40.78
C ASP A 271 9.14 27.14 41.36
N SER A 272 10.15 26.33 41.70
CA SER A 272 9.90 24.97 42.20
C SER A 272 9.74 24.91 43.72
N ALA A 273 9.13 23.82 44.20
CA ALA A 273 9.03 23.54 45.62
C ALA A 273 10.41 23.38 46.27
N LEU A 274 10.52 23.83 47.52
CA LEU A 274 11.77 23.74 48.29
C LEU A 274 12.12 22.28 48.58
N LYS A 275 13.37 21.89 48.33
CA LYS A 275 13.91 20.56 48.64
C LYS A 275 15.13 20.66 49.54
N SER A 276 15.27 19.75 50.49
CA SER A 276 16.52 19.58 51.24
C SER A 276 17.36 18.50 50.58
N VAL A 277 18.67 18.73 50.45
CA VAL A 277 19.63 17.77 49.90
C VAL A 277 20.82 17.60 50.86
N ALA A 278 21.18 16.36 51.16
CA ALA A 278 22.21 16.01 52.15
C ALA A 278 22.87 14.67 51.82
N GLY A 279 23.99 14.35 52.46
CA GLY A 279 24.53 12.99 52.51
C GLY A 279 24.92 12.39 51.15
N GLY A 280 25.27 13.22 50.16
CA GLY A 280 25.55 12.74 48.80
C GLY A 280 24.32 12.60 47.89
N ASP A 281 23.12 12.97 48.35
CA ASP A 281 21.92 12.90 47.53
C ASP A 281 21.90 13.93 46.39
N VAL A 282 21.06 13.66 45.39
CA VAL A 282 20.80 14.57 44.26
C VAL A 282 19.34 15.00 44.24
N ALA A 283 19.10 16.27 44.51
CA ALA A 283 17.79 16.88 44.30
C ALA A 283 17.57 17.13 42.80
N ARG A 284 16.46 16.62 42.26
CA ARG A 284 16.02 16.82 40.88
C ARG A 284 14.88 17.82 40.87
N LEU A 285 15.05 18.95 40.21
CA LEU A 285 14.06 20.03 40.14
C LEU A 285 13.72 20.29 38.67
N THR A 286 12.43 20.34 38.38
CA THR A 286 11.88 20.66 37.06
C THR A 286 11.25 22.04 37.15
N PRO A 287 11.46 22.94 36.18
CA PRO A 287 10.81 24.22 36.19
C PRO A 287 9.29 24.06 36.04
N LEU A 288 8.50 24.80 36.81
CA LEU A 288 7.05 24.84 36.63
C LEU A 288 6.66 25.79 35.50
N PHE A 289 7.45 26.84 35.29
CA PHE A 289 7.30 27.79 34.19
C PHE A 289 8.54 27.83 33.31
N PHE A 290 8.34 27.73 32.00
CA PHE A 290 9.42 27.82 31.01
C PHE A 290 9.69 29.27 30.64
N THR A 291 10.65 29.89 31.32
CA THR A 291 11.17 31.22 31.00
C THR A 291 12.58 31.13 30.41
N ARG A 292 13.08 32.23 29.83
CA ARG A 292 14.41 32.27 29.23
C ARG A 292 15.52 31.93 30.21
N TYR A 293 15.45 32.41 31.45
CA TYR A 293 16.51 32.20 32.44
C TYR A 293 16.02 31.40 33.63
N LEU A 294 16.85 30.47 34.08
CA LEU A 294 16.68 29.72 35.32
C LEU A 294 17.91 29.89 36.21
N ARG A 295 17.74 29.76 37.52
CA ARG A 295 18.87 29.63 38.45
C ARG A 295 18.47 28.75 39.63
N MET A 296 19.46 28.17 40.29
CA MET A 296 19.24 27.47 41.55
C MET A 296 19.42 28.47 42.70
N GLU A 297 18.40 28.61 43.55
CA GLU A 297 18.50 29.30 44.83
C GLU A 297 18.81 28.28 45.93
N TYR A 298 19.73 28.63 46.82
CA TYR A 298 20.19 27.74 47.87
C TYR A 298 20.46 28.46 49.19
N LEU A 299 20.21 27.74 50.30
CA LEU A 299 20.33 28.22 51.67
C LEU A 299 20.79 27.09 52.59
N SER A 300 21.57 27.37 53.64
CA SER A 300 21.86 26.33 54.63
C SER A 300 20.61 25.98 55.44
N SER A 301 20.38 24.70 55.70
CA SER A 301 19.31 24.25 56.61
C SER A 301 19.59 24.58 58.08
N ARG A 302 20.85 24.87 58.44
CA ARG A 302 21.28 25.16 59.81
C ARG A 302 22.08 26.46 59.86
N PRO A 303 21.63 27.47 60.63
CA PRO A 303 22.37 28.72 60.80
C PRO A 303 23.80 28.49 61.30
N GLY A 304 24.76 29.21 60.73
CA GLY A 304 26.19 29.16 61.04
C GLY A 304 26.92 27.92 60.52
N ARG A 305 26.24 26.99 59.82
CA ARG A 305 26.85 25.75 59.33
C ARG A 305 26.62 25.57 57.83
N PRO A 306 27.62 25.82 56.98
CA PRO A 306 27.45 25.73 55.54
C PRO A 306 27.38 24.28 55.04
N GLY A 307 26.73 24.11 53.89
CA GLY A 307 26.75 22.91 53.07
C GLY A 307 27.13 23.25 51.64
N THR A 308 27.63 22.29 50.89
CA THR A 308 28.15 22.49 49.54
C THR A 308 27.38 21.64 48.55
N ILE A 309 26.94 22.23 47.44
CA ILE A 309 26.23 21.54 46.35
C ILE A 309 26.93 21.75 45.01
N ARG A 310 26.89 20.76 44.12
CA ARG A 310 27.22 20.92 42.69
C ARG A 310 25.92 21.01 41.89
N VAL A 311 25.80 22.02 41.04
CA VAL A 311 24.57 22.29 40.29
C VAL A 311 24.79 22.04 38.80
N VAL A 312 23.90 21.25 38.18
CA VAL A 312 23.92 20.95 36.75
C VAL A 312 22.53 21.17 36.18
N PHE A 313 22.42 21.87 35.04
CA PHE A 313 21.21 21.93 34.24
C PHE A 313 21.35 21.00 33.04
N GLN A 314 20.36 20.17 32.78
CA GLN A 314 20.32 19.28 31.63
C GLN A 314 19.01 19.48 30.88
N GLY A 315 19.07 19.71 29.58
CA GLY A 315 17.90 19.88 28.73
C GLY A 315 18.05 19.24 27.36
N THR A 316 16.98 19.28 26.57
CA THR A 316 16.95 18.77 25.19
C THR A 316 16.48 19.85 24.22
N THR A 317 17.17 20.02 23.09
CA THR A 317 16.79 20.95 22.01
C THR A 317 15.70 20.38 21.13
#